data_AF-A0A543KUC9-F1
#
_entry.id   AF-A0A543KUC9-F1
#
_cell.length_a   1.000
_cell.length_b   1.000
_cell.length_c   1.000
_cell.angle_alpha   90.00
_cell.angle_beta   90.00
_cell.angle_gamma   90.00
#
_symmetry.space_group_name_H-M   'P 1'
#
loop_
_entity.id
_entity.type
_entity.pdbx_description
1 polymer ?
#
loop_
_entity_poly.entity_id
_entity_poly.type
_entity_poly.pdbx_seq_one_letter_code
_entity_poly.pdbx_strand_id
1 'polypeptide(L)' 'MTARRDGLPLAVWGIGFGIFAQGTSELMLAGMLPEMAADLEVTIPQAGWLISAFALGVLPTVVVSSVA' A
#
# COMPACT_ATOMS: atom_id res chain seq x y z
N MET A 1 -11.36 -24.29 35.29
CA MET A 1 -11.20 -23.82 33.89
C MET A 1 -11.53 -22.33 33.84
N THR A 2 -10.56 -21.47 34.14
CA THR A 2 -10.72 -20.02 34.03
C THR A 2 -10.38 -19.61 32.60
N ALA A 3 -11.40 -19.30 31.80
CA ALA A 3 -11.22 -18.76 30.46
C ALA A 3 -10.67 -17.33 30.59
N ARG A 4 -9.37 -17.16 30.32
CA ARG A 4 -8.75 -15.84 30.22
C ARG A 4 -9.24 -15.19 28.92
N ARG A 5 -10.21 -14.29 29.02
CA ARG A 5 -10.52 -13.36 27.93
C ARG A 5 -9.48 -12.24 27.99
N ASP A 6 -8.29 -12.51 27.49
CA ASP A 6 -7.39 -11.43 27.13
C ASP A 6 -8.00 -10.77 25.89
N GLY A 7 -8.35 -9.49 25.99
CA GLY A 7 -8.77 -8.71 24.81
C GLY A 7 -7.69 -8.74 23.73
N LEU A 8 -8.05 -8.42 22.48
CA LEU A 8 -7.07 -8.33 21.40
C LEU A 8 -5.92 -7.39 21.82
N PRO A 9 -4.65 -7.82 21.64
CA PRO A 9 -3.50 -6.97 21.96
C PRO A 9 -3.62 -5.61 21.27
N LEU A 10 -3.25 -4.53 21.96
CA LEU A 10 -3.29 -3.16 21.39
C LEU A 10 -2.52 -3.07 20.06
N ALA A 11 -1.47 -3.88 19.90
CA ALA A 11 -0.73 -4.02 18.65
C ALA A 11 -1.61 -4.40 17.46
N VAL A 12 -2.64 -5.24 17.64
CA VAL A 12 -3.55 -5.66 16.57
C VAL A 12 -4.38 -4.48 16.07
N TRP A 13 -4.86 -3.62 16.97
CA TRP A 13 -5.55 -2.39 16.59
C TRP A 13 -4.63 -1.42 15.86
N GLY A 14 -3.37 -1.29 16.29
CA GLY A 14 -2.37 -0.47 15.61
C GLY A 14 -2.04 -0.97 14.20
N ILE A 15 -1.83 -2.29 14.04
CA ILE A 15 -1.57 -2.92 12.74
C ILE A 15 -2.80 -2.81 11.83
N GLY A 16 -4.00 -3.07 12.36
CA GLY A 16 -5.24 -2.93 11.60
C GLY A 16 -5.47 -1.52 11.09
N PHE A 17 -5.25 -0.51 11.95
CA PHE A 17 -5.30 0.89 11.55
C PHE A 17 -4.23 1.25 10.52
N GLY A 18 -3.00 0.75 10.68
CA GLY A 18 -1.90 0.97 9.74
C GLY A 18 -2.20 0.41 8.35
N ILE A 19 -2.68 -0.84 8.25
CA ILE A 19 -3.06 -1.46 6.98
C ILE A 19 -4.24 -0.70 6.34
N PHE A 20 -5.23 -0.28 7.15
CA PHE A 20 -6.35 0.51 6.68
C PHE A 20 -5.92 1.87 6.10
N ALA A 21 -5.08 2.60 6.83
CA ALA A 21 -4.56 3.90 6.39
C ALA A 21 -3.71 3.76 5.12
N GLN A 22 -2.89 2.70 5.03
CA GLN A 22 -2.10 2.40 3.82
C GLN A 22 -3.02 2.16 2.62
N GLY A 23 -4.02 1.28 2.75
CA GLY A 23 -4.97 1.01 1.67
C GLY A 23 -5.79 2.24 1.27
N THR A 24 -6.15 3.10 2.23
CA THR A 24 -6.85 4.37 1.95
C THR A 24 -5.98 5.33 1.14
N SER A 25 -4.68 5.41 1.47
CA SER A 25 -3.73 6.30 0.78
C SER A 25 -3.54 5.88 -0.68
N GLU A 26 -3.49 4.57 -0.96
CA GLU A 26 -3.39 4.04 -2.32
C GLU A 26 -4.62 4.38 -3.16
N LEU A 27 -5.82 4.32 -2.58
CA LEU A 27 -7.06 4.68 -3.27
C LEU A 27 -7.16 6.19 -3.54
N MET A 28 -6.73 7.02 -2.59
CA MET A 28 -6.67 8.48 -2.80
C MET A 28 -5.71 8.81 -3.95
N LEU A 29 -4.51 8.21 -3.96
CA LEU A 29 -3.50 8.43 -4.99
C LEU A 29 -3.98 7.93 -6.36
N ALA A 30 -4.64 6.77 -6.43
CA ALA A 30 -5.26 6.27 -7.65
C ALA A 30 -6.34 7.22 -8.19
N GLY A 31 -7.11 7.88 -7.31
CA GLY A 31 -8.08 8.91 -7.69
C GLY A 31 -7.45 10.17 -8.27
N MET A 32 -6.24 10.52 -7.82
CA MET A 32 -5.48 11.70 -8.28
C MET A 32 -4.64 11.43 -9.54
N LEU A 33 -4.65 10.20 -10.08
CA LEU A 33 -3.85 9.83 -11.26
C LEU A 33 -4.06 10.76 -12.47
N PRO A 34 -5.29 11.22 -12.81
CA PRO A 34 -5.50 12.15 -13.93
C PRO A 34 -4.85 13.52 -13.69
N GLU A 35 -4.90 14.04 -12.47
CA GLU A 35 -4.26 15.30 -12.09
C GLU A 35 -2.74 15.18 -12.12
N MET A 36 -2.18 14.08 -11.60
CA MET A 36 -0.74 13.80 -11.70
C MET A 36 -0.27 13.68 -13.16
N ALA A 37 -1.06 13.05 -14.03
CA ALA A 37 -0.75 12.94 -15.45
C ALA A 37 -0.77 14.31 -16.13
N ALA A 38 -1.73 15.16 -15.79
CA ALA A 38 -1.81 16.54 -16.28
C ALA A 38 -0.61 17.39 -15.82
N ASP A 39 -0.25 17.31 -14.53
CA ASP A 39 0.87 18.06 -13.95
C ASP A 39 2.23 17.65 -14.52
N LEU A 40 2.39 16.37 -14.88
CA LEU A 40 3.61 15.84 -15.49
C LEU A 40 3.62 15.95 -17.03
N GLU A 41 2.57 16.53 -17.64
CA GLU A 41 2.39 16.63 -19.09
C GLU A 41 2.46 15.28 -19.82
N VAL A 42 2.04 14.19 -19.16
CA VAL A 42 2.02 12.83 -19.72
C VAL A 42 0.60 12.31 -19.90
N THR A 43 0.44 11.31 -20.75
CA THR A 43 -0.85 10.63 -20.89
C THR A 43 -1.12 9.69 -19.70
N ILE A 44 -2.39 9.47 -19.35
CA ILE A 44 -2.79 8.54 -18.28
C ILE A 44 -2.16 7.13 -18.46
N PRO A 45 -2.13 6.52 -19.67
CA PRO A 45 -1.46 5.24 -19.87
C PRO A 45 0.04 5.28 -19.55
N GLN A 46 0.73 6.38 -19.88
CA GLN A 46 2.16 6.55 -19.57
C GLN A 46 2.40 6.64 -18.06
N ALA A 47 1.55 7.36 -17.31
CA ALA A 47 1.58 7.35 -15.85
C ALA A 47 1.36 5.93 -15.29
N GLY A 48 0.47 5.15 -15.90
CA GLY A 48 0.27 3.73 -15.56
C GLY A 48 1.52 2.86 -15.75
N TRP A 49 2.26 3.06 -16.85
CA TRP A 49 3.52 2.35 -17.09
C TRP A 49 4.57 2.61 -16.00
N LEU A 50 4.64 3.84 -15.46
CA LEU A 50 5.54 4.16 -14.35
C LEU A 50 5.19 3.38 -13.07
N ILE A 51 3.89 3.23 -12.78
CA ILE A 51 3.41 2.44 -11.64
C ILE A 51 3.79 0.96 -11.81
N SER A 52 3.61 0.40 -13.00
CA SER A 52 4.02 -0.97 -13.30
C SER A 52 5.54 -1.17 -13.17
N ALA A 53 6.35 -0.23 -13.68
CA ALA A 53 7.80 -0.27 -13.53
C ALA A 53 8.23 -0.19 -12.06
N PHE A 54 7.59 0.65 -11.25
CA PHE A 54 7.81 0.73 -9.81
C PHE A 54 7.47 -0.59 -9.11
N ALA A 55 6.30 -1.17 -9.40
CA ALA A 55 5.89 -2.46 -8.82
C ALA A 55 6.90 -3.57 -9.14
N LEU A 56 7.38 -3.64 -10.39
CA LEU A 56 8.42 -4.59 -10.80
C LEU A 56 9.77 -4.37 -10.07
N GLY A 57 10.13 -3.13 -9.75
CA GLY A 57 11.34 -2.83 -8.99
C GLY A 57 11.24 -3.24 -7.52
N VAL A 58 10.08 -3.04 -6.88
CA VAL A 58 9.87 -3.30 -5.45
C VAL A 58 9.59 -4.77 -5.15
N LEU A 59 8.84 -5.46 -6.02
CA LEU A 59 8.41 -6.86 -5.83
C LEU A 59 9.57 -7.81 -5.46
N PRO A 60 10.69 -7.86 -6.22
CA PRO A 60 11.81 -8.73 -5.89
C PRO A 60 12.45 -8.40 -4.53
N THR A 61 12.57 -7.11 -4.20
CA THR A 61 13.18 -6.66 -2.93
C THR A 61 12.38 -7.13 -1.73
N VAL A 62 11.06 -7.00 -1.77
CA VAL A 62 10.18 -7.45 -0.68
C VAL A 62 10.21 -8.97 -0.56
N VAL A 63 10.18 -9.70 -1.68
CA VAL A 63 10.27 -11.16 -1.68
C VAL A 63 11.59 -11.60 -1.05
N VAL A 64 12.72 -11.05 -1.49
CA VAL A 64 14.05 -11.42 -0.96
C VAL A 64 14.14 -11.16 0.55
N SER A 65 13.61 -10.05 1.04
CA SER A 65 13.59 -9.76 2.48
C SER A 65 12.67 -10.70 3.28
N SER A 66 11.70 -11.37 2.64
CA SER A 66 10.77 -12.29 3.32
C SER A 66 11.28 -13.75 3.40
N VAL A 67 12.32 -14.08 2.64
CA VAL A 67 12.99 -15.40 2.64
C VAL A 67 14.33 -15.42 3.37
N ALA A 68 14.79 -14.26 3.88
CA ALA A 68 15.97 -14.12 4.72
C ALA A 68 15.58 -14.08 6.21
#